data_AF-A0A6B3CFI4-F1
#
_entry.id   AF-A0A6B3CFI4-F1
#
_cell.length_a   1.000
_cell.length_b   1.000
_cell.length_c   1.000
_cell.angle_alpha   90.00
_cell.angle_beta   90.00
_cell.angle_gamma   90.00
#
_symmetry.space_group_name_H-M   'P 1'
#
loop_
_entity.id
_entity.type
_entity.pdbx_description
1 polymer ?
#
loop_
_entity_poly.entity_id
_entity_poly.type
_entity_poly.pdbx_seq_one_letter_code
_entity_poly.pdbx_strand_id
1 'polypeptide(L)'
;ARTPAYTLDARRLSHPVESYGYRLTEPDGRRMLPDRLAAHGIKGPDVGRIQREGSLNGVPLDEVSEVRRGQRFAFVMDTRLCAGVHTLAEDCDLLVIESTFLDE
;
A
#
# COMPACT_ATOMS: atom_id res chain seq x y z
N ALA A 1 -2.82 8.06 -11.12
CA ALA A 1 -3.79 7.04 -11.60
C ALA A 1 -4.35 6.27 -10.42
N ARG A 2 -5.57 5.73 -10.51
CA ARG A 2 -6.17 4.92 -9.44
C ARG A 2 -6.80 3.67 -10.03
N THR A 3 -6.50 2.52 -9.45
CA THR A 3 -7.03 1.20 -9.81
C THR A 3 -7.48 0.46 -8.53
N PRO A 4 -8.19 -0.67 -8.64
CA PRO A 4 -8.46 -1.52 -7.48
C PRO A 4 -7.20 -2.08 -6.80
N ALA A 5 -6.09 -2.20 -7.53
CA ALA A 5 -4.85 -2.79 -7.02
C ALA A 5 -3.88 -1.75 -6.44
N TYR A 6 -3.94 -0.49 -6.90
CA TYR A 6 -3.02 0.56 -6.43
C TYR A 6 -3.49 1.97 -6.81
N THR A 7 -2.95 2.97 -6.09
CA THR A 7 -2.90 4.37 -6.51
C THR A 7 -1.47 4.73 -6.91
N LEU A 8 -1.32 5.42 -8.06
CA LEU A 8 -0.06 5.99 -8.53
C LEU A 8 -0.15 7.52 -8.44
N ASP A 9 0.62 8.10 -7.53
CA ASP A 9 0.78 9.55 -7.39
C ASP A 9 2.04 10.01 -8.14
N ALA A 10 1.97 11.18 -8.77
CA ALA A 10 3.13 11.83 -9.38
C ALA A 10 3.36 13.19 -8.72
N ARG A 11 4.61 13.54 -8.43
CA ARG A 11 4.98 14.85 -7.89
C ARG A 11 6.09 15.45 -8.73
N ARG A 12 5.95 16.74 -9.05
CA ARG A 12 6.98 17.50 -9.77
C ARG A 12 8.24 17.60 -8.91
N LEU A 13 9.39 17.40 -9.55
CA LEU A 13 10.71 17.45 -8.93
C LEU A 13 11.45 18.75 -9.27
N SER A 14 12.61 18.96 -8.63
CA SER A 14 13.46 20.13 -8.86
C SER A 14 14.66 19.73 -9.71
N HIS A 15 14.47 19.77 -11.03
CA HIS A 15 15.46 19.40 -12.02
C HIS A 15 15.45 20.43 -13.17
N PRO A 16 16.56 20.66 -13.91
CA PRO A 16 16.61 21.67 -14.98
C PRO A 16 15.60 21.46 -16.10
N VAL A 17 15.30 20.20 -16.43
CA VAL A 17 14.18 19.84 -17.30
C VAL A 17 13.01 19.33 -16.47
N GLU A 18 11.82 19.31 -17.07
CA GLU A 18 10.64 18.78 -16.41
C GLU A 18 10.89 17.33 -15.95
N SER A 19 10.69 17.11 -14.65
CA SER A 19 10.94 15.82 -13.99
C SER A 19 9.87 15.56 -12.94
N TYR A 20 9.54 14.28 -12.77
CA TYR A 20 8.54 13.78 -11.84
C TYR A 20 9.07 12.57 -11.09
N GLY A 21 8.73 12.49 -9.81
CA GLY A 21 8.84 11.28 -9.02
C GLY A 21 7.48 10.64 -8.85
N TYR A 22 7.47 9.35 -8.54
CA TYR A 22 6.26 8.53 -8.50
C TYR A 22 6.15 7.79 -7.19
N ARG A 23 4.93 7.66 -6.67
CA ARG A 23 4.62 6.79 -5.53
C ARG A 23 3.51 5.83 -5.90
N LEU A 24 3.76 4.54 -5.72
CA LEU A 24 2.78 3.47 -5.81
C LEU A 24 2.32 3.11 -4.41
N THR A 25 1.02 3.13 -4.18
CA THR A 25 0.38 2.77 -2.91
C THR A 25 -0.65 1.69 -3.15
N GLU A 26 -0.42 0.51 -2.60
CA GLU A 26 -1.42 -0.55 -2.55
C GLU A 26 -2.51 -0.20 -1.52
N PRO A 27 -3.78 -0.56 -1.75
CA PRO A 27 -4.80 -0.41 -0.73
C PRO A 27 -4.53 -1.36 0.44
N ASP A 28 -4.99 -0.97 1.62
CA ASP A 28 -5.07 -1.91 2.74
C ASP A 28 -6.01 -3.06 2.39
N GLY A 29 -5.60 -4.27 2.79
CA GLY A 29 -6.36 -5.50 2.60
C GLY A 29 -6.61 -6.20 3.92
N ARG A 30 -7.06 -7.45 3.82
CA ARG A 30 -7.23 -8.33 4.97
C ARG A 30 -6.53 -9.64 4.75
N ARG A 31 -5.89 -10.14 5.82
CA ARG A 31 -5.40 -11.51 5.89
C ARG A 31 -6.41 -12.33 6.67
N MET A 32 -6.98 -13.34 6.02
CA MET A 32 -7.87 -14.29 6.69
C MET A 32 -7.03 -15.19 7.62
N LEU A 33 -7.58 -15.52 8.79
CA LEU A 33 -6.94 -16.34 9.81
C LEU A 33 -7.51 -17.77 9.74
N PRO A 34 -6.80 -18.73 9.11
CA PRO A 34 -7.36 -20.06 8.82
C PRO A 34 -7.83 -20.80 10.07
N ASP A 35 -7.05 -20.74 11.15
CA ASP A 35 -7.37 -21.43 12.41
C ASP A 35 -8.63 -20.88 13.06
N ARG A 36 -8.86 -19.56 12.99
CA ARG A 36 -10.08 -18.93 13.51
C ARG A 36 -11.30 -19.23 12.65
N LEU A 37 -11.15 -19.17 11.33
CA LEU A 37 -12.19 -19.61 10.41
C LEU A 37 -12.63 -21.05 10.71
N ALA A 38 -11.65 -21.95 10.89
CA ALA A 38 -11.90 -23.35 11.23
C ALA A 38 -12.59 -23.51 12.58
N ALA A 39 -12.18 -22.76 13.61
CA ALA A 39 -12.81 -22.77 14.93
C ALA A 39 -14.30 -22.34 14.89
N HIS A 40 -14.67 -21.47 13.96
CA HIS A 40 -16.06 -21.06 13.72
C HIS A 40 -16.78 -21.89 12.64
N GLY A 41 -16.14 -22.94 12.10
CA GLY A 41 -16.72 -23.79 11.06
C GLY A 41 -16.87 -23.14 9.68
N ILE A 42 -16.25 -21.98 9.45
CA ILE A 42 -16.33 -21.21 8.21
C ILE A 42 -15.30 -21.75 7.21
N LYS A 43 -15.75 -22.20 6.04
CA LYS A 43 -14.88 -22.82 5.03
C LYS A 43 -15.40 -22.68 3.61
N GLY A 44 -14.53 -22.87 2.62
CA GLY A 44 -14.92 -22.86 1.21
C GLY A 44 -15.59 -21.54 0.80
N PRO A 45 -16.73 -21.57 0.08
CA PRO A 45 -17.43 -20.36 -0.37
C PRO A 45 -17.79 -19.37 0.74
N ASP A 46 -17.98 -19.85 1.98
CA ASP A 46 -18.35 -19.01 3.12
C ASP A 46 -17.24 -18.02 3.50
N VAL A 47 -15.98 -18.33 3.19
CA VAL A 47 -14.85 -17.40 3.38
C VAL A 47 -14.98 -16.18 2.46
N GLY A 48 -15.45 -16.39 1.24
CA GLY A 48 -15.75 -15.30 0.30
C GLY A 48 -17.06 -14.57 0.65
N ARG A 49 -18.01 -15.26 1.32
CA ARG A 49 -19.24 -14.66 1.80
C ARG A 49 -18.98 -13.71 2.96
N ILE A 50 -18.27 -14.15 4.02
CA ILE A 50 -17.95 -13.29 5.16
C ILE A 50 -17.08 -12.08 4.77
N GLN A 51 -16.17 -12.23 3.79
CA GLN A 51 -15.39 -11.09 3.27
C GLN A 51 -16.25 -10.03 2.57
N ARG A 52 -17.32 -10.42 1.87
CA ARG A 52 -18.20 -9.49 1.15
C ARG A 52 -19.30 -8.91 2.05
N GLU A 53 -19.85 -9.73 2.94
CA GLU A 53 -21.00 -9.39 3.78
C GLU A 53 -20.58 -8.82 5.15
N GLY A 54 -19.29 -8.94 5.51
CA GLY A 54 -18.72 -8.41 6.76
C GLY A 54 -19.02 -9.24 8.00
N SER A 55 -19.96 -10.18 7.93
CA SER A 55 -20.25 -11.16 8.97
C SER A 55 -20.91 -12.41 8.37
N LEU A 56 -20.85 -13.53 9.10
CA LEU A 56 -21.55 -14.76 8.74
C LEU A 56 -21.90 -15.54 10.02
N ASN A 57 -23.16 -15.97 10.16
CA ASN A 57 -23.63 -16.74 11.33
C ASN A 57 -23.30 -16.08 12.68
N GLY A 58 -23.33 -14.74 12.75
CA GLY A 58 -23.00 -13.99 13.97
C GLY A 58 -21.50 -13.75 14.20
N VAL A 59 -20.62 -14.31 13.36
CA VAL A 59 -19.18 -14.07 13.43
C VAL A 59 -18.81 -12.88 12.55
N PRO A 60 -18.31 -11.76 13.11
CA PRO A 60 -17.83 -10.63 12.32
C PRO A 60 -16.50 -10.95 11.62
N LEU A 61 -16.25 -10.31 10.48
CA LEU A 61 -15.03 -10.49 9.70
C LEU A 61 -13.75 -10.21 10.53
N ASP A 62 -13.81 -9.25 11.46
CA ASP A 62 -12.68 -8.88 12.33
C ASP A 62 -12.29 -9.99 13.33
N GLU A 63 -13.18 -10.92 13.64
CA GLU A 63 -12.83 -12.06 14.51
C GLU A 63 -11.96 -13.08 13.77
N VAL A 64 -12.11 -13.19 12.44
CA VAL A 64 -11.48 -14.22 11.60
C VAL A 64 -10.51 -13.65 10.56
N SER A 65 -10.17 -12.36 10.67
CA SER A 65 -9.22 -11.68 9.80
C SER A 65 -8.48 -10.59 10.56
N GLU A 66 -7.42 -10.10 9.95
CA GLU A 66 -6.69 -8.93 10.44
C GLU A 66 -6.40 -7.99 9.27
N VAL A 67 -6.23 -6.71 9.60
CA VAL A 67 -5.84 -5.69 8.63
C VAL A 67 -4.42 -5.98 8.15
N ARG A 68 -4.25 -6.08 6.83
CA ARG A 68 -2.94 -6.10 6.18
C ARG A 68 -2.74 -4.74 5.53
N ARG A 69 -1.80 -3.95 6.05
CA ARG A 69 -1.46 -2.66 5.43
C ARG A 69 -0.90 -2.88 4.03
N GLY A 70 -1.37 -2.08 3.07
CA GLY A 70 -0.85 -2.07 1.70
C GLY A 70 0.56 -1.49 1.66
N GLN A 71 1.37 -1.94 0.70
CA GLN A 71 2.74 -1.44 0.55
C GLN A 71 2.78 -0.07 -0.15
N ARG A 72 3.82 0.70 0.19
CA ARG A 72 4.11 2.03 -0.35
C ARG A 72 5.53 2.05 -0.91
N PHE A 73 5.65 2.21 -2.21
CA PHE A 73 6.91 2.33 -2.93
C PHE A 73 7.03 3.71 -3.55
N ALA A 74 8.19 4.36 -3.41
CA ALA A 74 8.50 5.61 -4.10
C ALA A 74 9.75 5.52 -4.95
N PHE A 75 9.68 6.13 -6.13
CA PHE A 75 10.77 6.29 -7.08
C PHE A 75 11.02 7.78 -7.33
N VAL A 76 12.16 8.27 -6.84
CA VAL A 76 12.59 9.67 -6.95
C VAL A 76 13.83 9.71 -7.84
N MET A 77 13.65 10.17 -9.07
CA MET A 77 14.71 10.34 -10.06
C MET A 77 15.48 11.65 -9.82
N ASP A 78 16.51 11.89 -10.64
CA ASP A 78 17.39 13.07 -10.63
C ASP A 78 16.67 14.36 -10.21
N THR A 79 17.05 14.88 -9.04
CA THR A 79 16.42 16.05 -8.44
C THR A 79 17.29 16.64 -7.34
N ARG A 80 17.25 17.96 -7.20
CA ARG A 80 17.60 18.59 -5.92
C ARG A 80 16.54 18.22 -4.87
N LEU A 81 16.91 18.32 -3.59
CA LEU A 81 15.92 18.24 -2.52
C LEU A 81 14.81 19.27 -2.73
N CYS A 82 13.56 18.82 -2.61
CA CYS A 82 12.38 19.65 -2.78
C CYS A 82 11.17 19.03 -2.05
N ALA A 83 10.05 19.76 -1.96
CA ALA A 83 8.84 19.27 -1.31
C ALA A 83 8.29 17.98 -1.94
N GLY A 84 8.48 17.79 -3.26
CA GLY A 84 8.12 16.57 -3.98
C GLY A 84 8.82 15.34 -3.42
N VAL A 85 10.12 15.44 -3.11
CA VAL A 85 10.91 14.35 -2.51
C VAL A 85 10.32 13.92 -1.18
N HIS A 86 10.09 14.87 -0.27
CA HIS A 86 9.53 14.56 1.06
C HIS A 86 8.13 13.95 0.96
N THR A 87 7.28 14.50 0.08
CA THR A 87 5.90 13.99 -0.10
C THR A 87 5.88 12.56 -0.64
N LEU A 88 6.83 12.22 -1.53
CA LEU A 88 6.93 10.89 -2.09
C LEU A 88 7.53 9.89 -1.09
N ALA A 89 8.51 10.30 -0.29
CA ALA A 89 9.21 9.45 0.67
C ALA A 89 8.43 9.16 1.96
N GLU A 90 7.46 10.00 2.30
CA GLU A 90 6.69 9.87 3.55
C GLU A 90 6.01 8.50 3.67
N ASP A 91 6.31 7.81 4.77
CA ASP A 91 5.83 6.47 5.13
C ASP A 91 6.03 5.39 4.04
N CYS A 92 7.00 5.54 3.14
CA CYS A 92 7.32 4.50 2.19
C CYS A 92 7.99 3.30 2.85
N ASP A 93 7.54 2.10 2.48
CA ASP A 93 8.21 0.84 2.86
C ASP A 93 9.52 0.68 2.08
N LEU A 94 9.57 1.21 0.85
CA LEU A 94 10.77 1.26 0.03
C LEU A 94 10.86 2.57 -0.74
N LEU A 95 11.99 3.25 -0.57
CA LEU A 95 12.37 4.43 -1.34
C LEU A 95 13.56 4.09 -2.23
N VAL A 96 13.39 4.28 -3.53
CA VAL A 96 14.49 4.31 -4.49
C VAL A 96 14.70 5.76 -4.91
N ILE A 97 15.88 6.29 -4.58
CA ILE A 97 16.22 7.69 -4.79
C ILE A 97 17.63 7.82 -5.34
N GLU A 98 17.83 8.82 -6.21
CA GLU A 98 19.15 9.18 -6.72
C GLU A 98 20.11 9.60 -5.59
N SER A 99 21.41 9.43 -5.83
CA SER A 99 22.47 9.81 -4.89
C SER A 99 23.71 10.22 -5.70
N THR A 100 23.54 11.20 -6.59
CA THR A 100 24.56 11.57 -7.59
C THR A 100 25.85 12.10 -6.96
N PHE A 101 25.77 12.79 -5.84
CA PHE A 101 26.92 13.41 -5.16
C PHE A 101 27.27 12.66 -3.86
N LEU A 102 28.55 12.70 -3.49
CA LEU A 102 29.02 12.28 -2.16
C LEU A 102 28.80 13.41 -1.13
N ASP A 103 28.88 13.07 0.15
CA ASP A 103 28.93 14.05 1.24
C ASP A 103 30.31 14.73 1.27
N GLU A 104 30.37 16.06 1.42
CA GLU A 104 31.60 16.87 1.55
C GLU A 104 31.78 17.41 2.97
#